data_AF-A0AA86MYI2-F1
#
_entry.id   AF-A0AA86MYI2-F1
#
_cell.length_a   1.000
_cell.length_b   1.000
_cell.length_c   1.000
_cell.angle_alpha   90.00
_cell.angle_beta   90.00
_cell.angle_gamma   90.00
#
_symmetry.space_group_name_H-M   'P 1'
#
loop_
_entity.id
_entity.type
_entity.pdbx_description
1 polymer ?
#
loop_
_entity_poly.entity_id
_entity_poly.type
_entity_poly.pdbx_seq_one_letter_code
_entity_poly.pdbx_strand_id
1 'polypeptide(L)'
;MALNRTDTTTQKPWVRIPNGTMVRHRDGGPQGYIDGLTELGIGPGRNPDGRTQYRINTGEGERLLAIDDDLLILTDQDGLVLMLREKVPYRSYISTQLRAAFAAERFVKSTS
;
A
#
# COMPACT_ATOMS: atom_id res chain seq x y z
N MET A 1 2.31 -41.50 18.01
CA MET A 1 1.43 -40.43 17.48
C MET A 1 1.16 -39.48 18.63
N ALA A 2 1.38 -38.16 18.59
CA ALA A 2 1.65 -37.23 17.50
C ALA A 2 2.62 -36.13 17.99
N LEU A 3 3.46 -35.61 17.09
CA LEU A 3 4.29 -34.42 17.30
C LEU A 3 3.43 -33.18 17.09
N ASN A 4 3.14 -32.42 18.15
CA ASN A 4 2.59 -31.06 18.00
C ASN A 4 3.72 -30.13 17.56
N ARG A 5 3.84 -29.92 16.25
CA ARG A 5 4.60 -28.79 15.72
C ARG A 5 3.75 -27.54 15.91
N THR A 6 4.06 -26.73 16.91
CA THR A 6 3.73 -25.31 16.85
C THR A 6 4.62 -24.70 15.77
N ASP A 7 4.10 -24.64 14.54
CA ASP A 7 4.66 -23.77 13.51
C ASP A 7 4.45 -22.33 13.99
N THR A 8 5.39 -21.80 14.78
CA THR A 8 5.55 -20.36 14.97
C THR A 8 6.06 -19.79 13.66
N THR A 9 5.18 -19.66 12.68
CA THR A 9 5.43 -18.86 11.48
C THR A 9 5.65 -17.44 11.97
N THR A 10 6.91 -17.00 12.00
CA THR A 10 7.27 -15.62 12.26
C THR A 10 6.67 -14.79 11.12
N GLN A 11 5.43 -14.35 11.24
CA GLN A 11 4.81 -13.49 10.25
C GLN A 11 5.67 -12.24 10.17
N LYS A 12 6.25 -12.00 8.99
CA LYS A 12 7.06 -10.81 8.71
C LYS A 12 6.21 -9.59 9.10
N PRO A 13 6.76 -8.64 9.87
CA PRO A 13 5.99 -7.47 10.30
C PRO A 13 5.43 -6.76 9.07
N TRP A 14 4.14 -6.45 9.09
CA TRP A 14 3.48 -5.77 7.98
C TRP A 14 4.12 -4.39 7.78
N VAL A 15 4.71 -4.19 6.60
CA VAL A 15 5.26 -2.90 6.20
C VAL A 15 4.14 -2.10 5.55
N ARG A 16 3.74 -1.01 6.20
CA ARG A 16 2.68 -0.14 5.70
C ARG A 16 3.19 0.71 4.54
N ILE A 17 2.34 0.90 3.53
CA ILE A 17 2.49 1.98 2.56
C ILE A 17 2.27 3.32 3.29
N PRO A 18 3.23 4.26 3.28
CA PRO A 18 3.11 5.52 3.99
C PRO A 18 2.00 6.41 3.45
N ASN A 19 1.41 7.22 4.33
CA ASN A 19 0.53 8.32 3.92
C ASN A 19 1.23 9.26 2.94
N GLY A 20 0.46 9.84 2.03
CA GLY A 20 0.96 10.66 0.93
C GLY A 20 1.49 9.84 -0.24
N THR A 21 1.59 8.51 -0.15
CA THR A 21 1.93 7.67 -1.32
C THR A 21 0.79 7.64 -2.32
N MET A 22 1.09 7.87 -3.59
CA MET A 22 0.11 7.73 -4.66
C MET A 22 -0.04 6.27 -5.07
N VAL A 23 -1.29 5.82 -5.12
CA VAL A 23 -1.67 4.43 -5.42
C VAL A 23 -2.81 4.39 -6.43
N ARG A 24 -3.04 3.20 -6.97
CA ARG A 24 -4.19 2.85 -7.79
C ARG A 24 -4.70 1.46 -7.42
N HIS A 25 -6.00 1.23 -7.54
CA HIS A 25 -6.56 -0.13 -7.43
C HIS A 25 -6.03 -1.05 -8.55
N ARG A 26 -5.80 -2.33 -8.24
CA ARG A 26 -5.31 -3.32 -9.22
C ARG A 26 -6.24 -3.48 -10.43
N ASP A 27 -7.55 -3.39 -10.21
CA ASP A 27 -8.57 -3.54 -11.26
C ASP A 27 -8.68 -2.33 -12.21
N GLY A 28 -7.72 -1.40 -12.19
CA GLY A 28 -7.71 -0.25 -13.09
C GLY A 28 -8.58 0.92 -12.64
N GLY A 29 -8.86 1.02 -11.34
CA GLY A 29 -9.63 2.12 -10.74
C GLY A 29 -8.90 3.48 -10.74
N PRO A 30 -9.51 4.52 -10.15
CA PRO A 30 -8.91 5.85 -10.05
C PRO A 30 -7.63 5.83 -9.19
N GLN A 31 -6.75 6.79 -9.47
CA GLN A 31 -5.54 7.03 -8.68
C GLN A 31 -5.85 7.96 -7.51
N GLY A 32 -5.11 7.83 -6.42
CA GLY A 32 -5.24 8.73 -5.29
C GLY A 32 -4.11 8.60 -4.28
N TYR A 33 -4.10 9.48 -3.29
CA TYR A 33 -3.10 9.49 -2.23
C TYR A 33 -3.65 8.81 -0.98
N ILE A 34 -2.85 7.95 -0.35
CA ILE A 34 -3.19 7.40 0.96
C ILE A 34 -3.22 8.54 1.98
N ASP A 35 -4.33 8.72 2.69
CA ASP A 35 -4.45 9.76 3.73
C ASP A 35 -4.65 9.21 5.15
N GLY A 36 -4.72 7.88 5.28
CA GLY A 36 -4.73 7.20 6.57
C GLY A 36 -5.20 5.76 6.51
N LEU A 37 -5.43 5.21 7.69
CA LEU A 37 -6.07 3.91 7.91
C LEU A 37 -7.42 4.13 8.57
N THR A 38 -8.35 3.22 8.36
CA THR A 38 -9.66 3.20 9.04
C THR A 38 -10.02 1.79 9.46
N GLU A 39 -10.76 1.69 10.56
CA GLU A 39 -11.38 0.43 11.03
C GLU A 39 -12.81 0.26 10.51
N LEU A 40 -13.36 1.33 9.91
CA LEU A 40 -14.63 1.30 9.19
C LEU A 40 -14.42 0.53 7.88
N GLY A 41 -14.25 -0.79 7.99
CA GLY A 41 -14.01 -1.63 6.83
C GLY A 41 -15.32 -1.97 6.14
N ILE A 42 -15.49 -1.47 4.92
CA ILE A 42 -16.60 -1.84 4.03
C ILE A 42 -16.13 -3.03 3.18
N GLY A 43 -16.95 -4.08 3.11
CA GLY A 43 -16.59 -5.34 2.44
C GLY A 43 -15.75 -6.30 3.30
N PRO A 44 -15.40 -7.48 2.74
CA PRO A 44 -14.85 -8.60 3.52
C PRO A 44 -13.35 -8.47 3.86
N GLY A 45 -12.61 -7.60 3.19
CA GLY A 45 -11.15 -7.52 3.33
C GLY A 45 -10.67 -6.64 4.47
N ARG A 46 -9.55 -7.03 5.10
CA ARG A 46 -8.74 -6.18 5.99
C ARG A 46 -7.28 -6.25 5.59
N ASN A 47 -6.53 -5.22 5.93
CA ASN A 47 -5.08 -5.22 5.86
C ASN A 47 -4.50 -6.37 6.69
N PRO A 48 -3.20 -6.70 6.53
CA PRO A 48 -2.55 -7.75 7.31
C PRO A 48 -2.60 -7.58 8.83
N ASP A 49 -2.93 -6.39 9.36
CA ASP A 49 -3.24 -6.19 10.79
C ASP A 49 -4.60 -6.75 11.24
N GLY A 50 -5.40 -7.29 10.31
CA GLY A 50 -6.73 -7.85 10.55
C GLY A 50 -7.79 -6.84 10.93
N ARG A 51 -7.48 -5.54 10.95
CA ARG A 51 -8.32 -4.51 11.55
C ARG A 51 -8.62 -3.36 10.61
N THR A 52 -7.65 -2.93 9.81
CA THR A 52 -7.75 -1.68 9.07
C THR A 52 -7.92 -1.87 7.56
N GLN A 53 -8.38 -0.82 6.88
CA GLN A 53 -8.24 -0.60 5.44
C GLN A 53 -7.53 0.74 5.22
N TYR A 54 -6.86 0.88 4.08
CA TYR A 54 -6.35 2.17 3.62
C TYR A 54 -7.49 3.09 3.20
N ARG A 55 -7.36 4.38 3.52
CA ARG A 55 -8.17 5.45 2.96
C ARG A 55 -7.41 6.15 1.85
N ILE A 56 -8.05 6.31 0.71
CA ILE A 56 -7.45 6.89 -0.49
C ILE A 56 -8.24 8.13 -0.88
N ASN A 57 -7.54 9.26 -0.92
CA ASN A 57 -8.06 10.51 -1.41
C ASN A 57 -7.80 10.61 -2.92
N THR A 58 -8.85 10.48 -3.71
CA THR A 58 -8.84 10.63 -5.18
C THR A 58 -9.01 12.08 -5.62
N GLY A 59 -9.21 13.01 -4.70
CA GLY A 59 -9.56 14.41 -4.99
C GLY A 59 -11.07 14.64 -5.18
N GLU A 60 -11.87 13.58 -5.22
CA GLU A 60 -13.31 13.65 -5.44
C GLU A 60 -14.06 12.95 -4.29
N GLY A 61 -15.01 13.65 -3.66
CA GLY A 61 -16.00 13.05 -2.76
C GLY A 61 -15.46 12.17 -1.63
N GLU A 62 -16.13 11.03 -1.43
CA GLU A 62 -15.82 10.06 -0.39
C GLU A 62 -14.48 9.35 -0.62
N ARG A 63 -13.85 8.93 0.47
CA ARG A 63 -12.60 8.17 0.39
C ARG A 63 -12.86 6.77 -0.13
N LEU A 64 -12.04 6.35 -1.08
CA LEU A 64 -11.98 4.93 -1.43
C LEU A 64 -11.30 4.17 -0.31
N LEU A 65 -11.84 3.00 0.01
CA LEU A 65 -11.29 2.09 0.98
C LEU A 65 -10.75 0.86 0.25
N ALA A 66 -9.52 0.46 0.58
CA ALA A 66 -8.88 -0.70 -0.02
C ALA A 66 -7.96 -1.39 0.99
N ILE A 67 -7.77 -2.70 0.82
CA ILE A 67 -6.71 -3.41 1.55
C ILE A 67 -5.38 -3.27 0.81
N ASP A 68 -4.29 -3.57 1.52
CA ASP A 68 -2.93 -3.56 0.96
C ASP A 68 -2.85 -4.29 -0.39
N ASP A 69 -3.36 -5.53 -0.43
CA ASP A 69 -3.23 -6.39 -1.61
C ASP A 69 -3.90 -5.83 -2.86
N ASP A 70 -4.90 -4.96 -2.71
CA ASP A 70 -5.63 -4.36 -3.82
C ASP A 70 -4.91 -3.14 -4.44
N LEU A 71 -3.80 -2.70 -3.84
CA LEU A 71 -3.12 -1.47 -4.22
C LEU A 71 -1.84 -1.69 -5.01
N LEU A 72 -1.74 -0.96 -6.12
CA LEU A 72 -0.50 -0.73 -6.88
C LEU A 72 0.10 0.61 -6.45
N ILE A 73 1.41 0.60 -6.17
CA ILE A 73 2.19 1.77 -5.80
C ILE A 73 2.67 2.46 -7.07
N LEU A 74 2.36 3.74 -7.24
CA LEU A 74 2.74 4.47 -8.44
C LEU A 74 4.14 5.05 -8.32
N THR A 75 4.90 4.97 -9.40
CA THR A 75 6.25 5.56 -9.51
C THR A 75 6.32 6.57 -10.64
N ASP A 76 7.29 7.49 -10.57
CA ASP A 76 7.68 8.30 -11.72
C ASP A 76 8.47 7.48 -12.75
N GLN A 77 8.98 8.17 -13.79
CA GLN A 77 9.71 7.55 -14.89
C GLN A 77 11.06 6.97 -14.45
N ASP A 78 11.67 7.52 -13.40
CA ASP A 78 12.91 7.04 -12.78
C ASP A 78 12.65 5.91 -11.77
N GLY A 79 11.38 5.56 -11.57
CA GLY A 79 10.96 4.50 -10.64
C GLY A 79 10.90 4.97 -9.19
N LEU A 80 10.95 6.25 -8.88
CA LEU A 80 10.74 6.70 -7.51
C LEU A 80 9.25 6.74 -7.19
N VAL A 81 8.86 6.21 -6.03
CA VAL A 81 7.48 6.22 -5.54
C VAL A 81 6.96 7.66 -5.51
N LEU A 82 5.79 7.88 -6.11
CA LEU A 82 5.16 9.19 -6.15
C LEU A 82 4.54 9.49 -4.79
N MET A 83 4.88 10.65 -4.24
CA MET A 83 4.40 11.07 -2.92
C MET A 83 4.00 12.55 -2.93
N LEU A 84 2.93 12.88 -2.21
CA LEU A 84 2.37 14.23 -2.12
C LEU A 84 3.36 15.19 -1.44
N ARG A 85 3.85 16.19 -2.19
CA ARG A 85 4.71 17.30 -1.70
C ARG A 85 6.05 16.87 -1.08
N GLU A 86 6.52 15.66 -1.36
CA GLU A 86 7.78 15.16 -0.80
C GLU A 86 8.97 15.33 -1.75
N LYS A 87 10.16 15.53 -1.17
CA LYS A 87 11.41 15.72 -1.91
C LYS A 87 12.05 14.40 -2.32
N VAL A 88 12.88 14.44 -3.37
CA VAL A 88 13.58 13.26 -3.93
C VAL A 88 14.31 12.42 -2.87
N PRO A 89 15.11 12.96 -1.93
CA PRO A 89 15.82 12.13 -0.95
C PRO A 89 14.90 11.26 -0.10
N TYR A 90 13.76 11.82 0.33
CA TYR A 90 12.77 11.08 1.11
C TYR A 90 12.04 10.04 0.27
N ARG A 91 11.62 10.42 -0.96
CA ARG A 91 11.02 9.49 -1.91
C ARG A 91 11.94 8.31 -2.24
N SER A 92 13.25 8.55 -2.38
CA SER A 92 14.25 7.49 -2.58
C SER A 92 14.35 6.56 -1.39
N TYR A 93 14.40 7.09 -0.17
CA TYR A 93 14.38 6.28 1.05
C TYR A 93 13.12 5.40 1.13
N ILE A 94 11.93 5.98 0.94
CA ILE A 94 10.66 5.24 0.96
C ILE A 94 10.61 4.19 -0.15
N SER A 95 11.08 4.52 -1.36
CA SER A 95 11.12 3.58 -2.48
C SER A 95 11.97 2.35 -2.16
N THR A 96 13.12 2.53 -1.51
CA THR A 96 13.97 1.42 -1.06
C THR A 96 13.27 0.55 -0.01
N GLN A 97 12.63 1.16 0.99
CA GLN A 97 11.90 0.43 2.04
C GLN A 97 10.75 -0.38 1.44
N LEU A 98 9.94 0.22 0.57
CA LEU A 98 8.80 -0.46 -0.05
C LEU A 98 9.26 -1.59 -0.96
N ARG A 99 10.34 -1.43 -1.74
CA ARG A 99 10.87 -2.51 -2.59
C ARG A 99 11.43 -3.70 -1.82
N ALA A 100 11.88 -3.49 -0.59
CA ALA A 100 12.29 -4.60 0.28
C ALA A 100 11.08 -5.38 0.84
N ALA A 101 9.90 -4.77 0.84
CA ALA A 101 8.67 -5.33 1.40
C ALA A 101 7.72 -5.93 0.36
N PHE A 102 7.63 -5.28 -0.80
CA PHE A 102 6.66 -5.58 -1.85
C PHE A 102 7.34 -6.14 -3.10
N ALA A 103 6.65 -7.06 -3.77
CA ALA A 103 7.10 -7.64 -5.02
C ALA A 103 7.10 -6.59 -6.16
N ALA A 104 7.95 -6.79 -7.17
CA ALA A 104 8.24 -5.77 -8.19
C ALA A 104 7.00 -5.35 -9.00
N GLU A 105 6.06 -6.26 -9.22
CA GLU A 105 4.79 -6.01 -9.92
C GLU A 105 3.84 -5.07 -9.17
N ARG A 106 4.07 -4.84 -7.87
CA ARG A 106 3.33 -3.83 -7.10
C ARG A 106 3.67 -2.41 -7.52
N PHE A 107 4.78 -2.19 -8.24
CA PHE A 107 5.26 -0.87 -8.64
C PHE A 107 4.94 -0.62 -10.11
N VAL A 108 4.13 0.39 -10.38
CA VAL A 108 3.70 0.73 -11.75
C VAL A 108 4.04 2.18 -12.05
N LYS A 109 4.67 2.42 -13.20
CA LYS A 109 4.93 3.78 -13.68
C LYS A 109 3.61 4.49 -13.92
N SER A 110 3.47 5.69 -13.39
CA SER A 110 2.36 6.55 -13.75
C SER A 110 2.48 6.91 -15.23
N THR A 111 1.49 6.51 -16.01
CA THR A 111 1.24 7.09 -17.34
C THR A 111 0.58 8.44 -17.12
N SER A 112 1.41 9.44 -16.86
CA SER A 112 1.03 10.85 -16.98
C SER A 112 1.08 11.27 -18.46
#